data_AF-A0A1R1CC29-F1
#
_entry.id   AF-A0A1R1CC29-F1
#
_cell.length_a   1.000
_cell.length_b   1.000
_cell.length_c   1.000
_cell.angle_alpha   90.00
_cell.angle_beta   90.00
_cell.angle_gamma   90.00
#
_symmetry.space_group_name_H-M   'P 1'
#
loop_
_entity.id
_entity.type
_entity.pdbx_description
1 polymer ?
#
loop_
_entity_poly.entity_id
_entity_poly.type
_entity_poly.pdbx_seq_one_letter_code
_entity_poly.pdbx_strand_id
1 'polypeptide(L)'
;MKKRSRAGAAALTIILCGTLLAACTGTSGSNESAQQTETGKPTPSGAEAIKDTKPTPAPEPVQAPMEPSPIQPPVESPTAPVEAPAQPPLKQPSNPAAAIVGNGGDSGYGASGSTTVAANTYKPRQPITNDRKDYSWYYMKQPKGKVPNFPNEINQYTDNMKALWVGTGKKVYLTIDTGGPMGDTELLIKSLKDNNAKANFFIAGYNVKKDPDFVRRLVEDGHLVANHTMTHTDMNLQTDEQVKKEIHDYEKLYKEVTGQEIQPYFRFPYGRYNMHLLSMVSDMGYTSVFWSTAMKDWVPRANGADDPYNDIMGNLHDGNIVLIHQGSPENIEALDRIIKGIRKAGYELALLTDIQPPGR
;
A
#
# COMPACT_ATOMS: atom_id res chain seq x y z
N MET A 1 -37.61 26.76 43.09
CA MET A 1 -37.76 28.24 43.19
C MET A 1 -36.79 28.91 42.22
N LYS A 2 -37.18 29.98 41.52
CA LYS A 2 -36.32 30.73 40.58
C LYS A 2 -35.52 31.81 41.33
N LYS A 3 -34.23 32.00 41.01
CA LYS A 3 -33.56 33.30 41.16
C LYS A 3 -32.79 33.68 39.88
N ARG A 4 -33.18 34.83 39.33
CA ARG A 4 -32.46 35.72 38.40
C ARG A 4 -31.23 36.32 39.15
N SER A 5 -30.25 37.04 38.59
CA SER A 5 -29.85 37.48 37.25
C SER A 5 -28.50 38.20 37.40
N ARG A 6 -27.62 38.16 36.38
CA ARG A 6 -27.09 39.39 35.73
C ARG A 6 -26.20 39.06 34.54
N ALA A 7 -26.48 39.70 33.41
CA ALA A 7 -25.59 39.75 32.25
C ALA A 7 -24.77 41.05 32.31
N GLY A 8 -23.53 41.00 31.82
CA GLY A 8 -22.72 42.18 31.52
C GLY A 8 -22.56 42.30 30.00
N ALA A 9 -22.84 43.48 29.45
CA ALA A 9 -22.68 43.77 28.03
C ALA A 9 -21.36 44.53 27.79
N ALA A 10 -20.75 44.33 26.62
CA ALA A 10 -19.67 45.16 26.12
C ALA A 10 -19.97 45.54 24.66
N ALA A 11 -20.05 46.84 24.39
CA ALA A 11 -20.19 47.40 23.05
C ALA A 11 -18.78 47.57 22.44
N LEU A 12 -18.54 47.13 21.20
CA LEU A 12 -18.65 47.90 19.96
C LEU A 12 -17.71 49.12 19.89
N THR A 13 -16.66 48.99 19.06
CA THR A 13 -16.09 50.11 18.31
C THR A 13 -15.74 49.63 16.90
N ILE A 14 -16.50 50.08 15.91
CA ILE A 14 -16.17 49.98 14.48
C ILE A 14 -15.56 51.31 14.08
N ILE A 15 -14.42 51.29 13.38
CA ILE A 15 -13.87 52.48 12.72
C ILE A 15 -13.88 52.22 11.22
N LEU A 16 -14.73 52.96 10.51
CA LEU A 16 -14.77 53.03 9.06
C LEU A 16 -14.68 54.51 8.66
N CYS A 17 -13.61 54.88 7.95
CA CYS A 17 -13.40 56.19 7.33
C CYS A 17 -12.23 56.02 6.35
N GLY A 18 -12.20 56.59 5.15
CA GLY A 18 -13.16 57.41 4.42
C GLY A 18 -12.58 57.69 3.03
N THR A 19 -13.42 57.76 1.99
CA THR A 19 -12.99 57.90 0.59
C THR A 19 -12.30 59.21 0.26
N LEU A 20 -11.35 59.20 -0.68
CA LEU A 20 -11.04 60.36 -1.51
C LEU A 20 -10.83 59.94 -2.98
N LEU A 21 -11.64 60.51 -3.88
CA LEU A 21 -11.38 60.53 -5.31
C LEU A 21 -10.64 61.81 -5.67
N ALA A 22 -9.69 61.74 -6.61
CA ALA A 22 -9.26 62.90 -7.38
C ALA A 22 -8.90 62.44 -8.80
N ALA A 23 -9.57 63.02 -9.79
CA ALA A 23 -9.23 62.88 -11.21
C ALA A 23 -8.55 64.16 -11.69
N CYS A 24 -7.55 64.04 -12.55
CA CYS A 24 -7.11 65.13 -13.43
C CYS A 24 -6.60 64.54 -14.75
N THR A 25 -7.08 65.12 -15.85
CA THR A 25 -6.68 64.85 -17.23
C THR A 25 -5.47 65.72 -17.61
N GLY A 26 -4.63 65.24 -18.53
CA GLY A 26 -3.53 66.00 -19.13
C GLY A 26 -3.17 65.45 -20.51
N THR A 27 -3.01 66.33 -21.50
CA THR A 27 -3.00 66.03 -22.94
C THR A 27 -1.68 66.37 -23.63
N SER A 28 -1.57 66.01 -24.93
CA SER A 28 -0.46 66.23 -25.90
C SER A 28 0.81 65.39 -25.62
N GLY A 29 1.63 64.94 -26.58
CA GLY A 29 1.84 65.18 -28.02
C GLY A 29 3.38 65.04 -28.24
N SER A 30 3.98 64.61 -29.35
CA SER A 30 3.59 64.36 -30.75
C SER A 30 4.75 63.64 -31.51
N ASN A 31 4.47 62.86 -32.56
CA ASN A 31 5.38 62.46 -33.67
C ASN A 31 6.66 61.65 -33.31
N GLU A 32 7.29 60.79 -34.13
CA GLU A 32 7.12 60.31 -35.53
C GLU A 32 7.95 59.00 -35.70
N SER A 33 8.00 58.23 -36.81
CA SER A 33 7.37 58.24 -38.15
C SER A 33 7.37 56.80 -38.76
N ALA A 34 6.62 56.61 -39.86
CA ALA A 34 6.81 55.62 -40.95
C ALA A 34 6.84 54.08 -40.65
N GLN A 35 6.38 53.18 -41.54
CA GLN A 35 5.95 53.30 -42.95
C GLN A 35 4.82 52.30 -43.32
N GLN A 36 4.17 52.54 -44.46
CA GLN A 36 2.91 51.93 -44.92
C GLN A 36 3.06 50.57 -45.63
N THR A 37 1.96 49.80 -45.74
CA THR A 37 1.29 49.47 -47.03
C THR A 37 -0.14 48.96 -46.81
N GLU A 38 -1.15 49.66 -47.35
CA GLU A 38 -2.46 49.09 -47.72
C GLU A 38 -2.42 48.68 -49.21
N THR A 39 -3.15 47.67 -49.69
CA THR A 39 -4.54 47.72 -50.23
C THR A 39 -4.71 46.41 -51.04
N GLY A 40 -5.88 45.91 -51.43
CA GLY A 40 -7.26 46.37 -51.27
C GLY A 40 -8.24 45.33 -51.85
N LYS A 41 -9.55 45.56 -51.70
CA LYS A 41 -10.65 44.70 -52.19
C LYS A 41 -11.34 45.37 -53.39
N PRO A 42 -12.00 44.61 -54.28
CA PRO A 42 -13.41 44.94 -54.52
C PRO A 42 -14.36 43.74 -54.71
N THR A 43 -15.65 43.99 -54.42
CA THR A 43 -16.87 43.29 -54.87
C THR A 43 -17.67 44.29 -55.73
N PRO A 44 -18.69 43.97 -56.57
CA PRO A 44 -19.94 43.32 -56.11
C PRO A 44 -20.82 42.55 -57.15
N SER A 45 -21.95 42.00 -56.67
CA SER A 45 -23.22 41.71 -57.39
C SER A 45 -23.25 40.56 -58.43
N GLY A 46 -24.31 39.72 -58.51
CA GLY A 46 -25.54 39.68 -57.70
C GLY A 46 -26.50 38.52 -58.05
N ALA A 47 -27.41 38.24 -57.11
CA ALA A 47 -28.68 37.50 -57.13
C ALA A 47 -29.04 36.51 -58.28
N GLU A 48 -29.34 35.27 -57.90
CA GLU A 48 -30.68 34.67 -58.11
C GLU A 48 -30.95 33.55 -57.08
N ALA A 49 -32.23 33.27 -56.78
CA ALA A 49 -32.64 32.38 -55.70
C ALA A 49 -33.29 31.09 -56.22
N ILE A 50 -32.80 29.92 -55.75
CA ILE A 50 -33.47 28.63 -55.93
C ILE A 50 -33.66 27.95 -54.56
N LYS A 51 -34.82 27.32 -54.40
CA LYS A 51 -35.41 26.88 -53.13
C LYS A 51 -34.75 25.64 -52.52
N ASP A 52 -35.03 25.47 -51.23
CA ASP A 52 -34.74 24.32 -50.40
C ASP A 52 -34.95 22.95 -51.05
N THR A 53 -33.89 22.14 -51.07
CA THR A 53 -33.98 20.70 -50.81
C THR A 53 -32.85 20.28 -49.89
N LYS A 54 -33.20 19.97 -48.63
CA LYS A 54 -32.30 19.37 -47.64
C LYS A 54 -31.81 18.01 -48.15
N PRO A 55 -30.49 17.70 -48.14
CA PRO A 55 -30.03 16.37 -48.51
C PRO A 55 -30.51 15.35 -47.45
N THR A 56 -31.25 14.36 -47.92
CA THR A 56 -31.66 13.19 -47.12
C THR A 56 -30.40 12.43 -46.67
N PRO A 57 -30.28 12.04 -45.38
CA PRO A 57 -29.18 11.18 -44.96
C PRO A 57 -29.26 9.82 -45.67
N ALA A 58 -28.11 9.25 -45.99
CA ALA A 58 -28.04 7.90 -46.56
C ALA A 58 -28.68 6.88 -45.61
N PRO A 59 -29.37 5.85 -46.12
CA PRO A 59 -29.95 4.82 -45.27
C PRO A 59 -28.86 4.06 -44.52
N GLU A 60 -29.07 3.82 -43.23
CA GLU A 60 -28.22 2.95 -42.42
C GLU A 60 -28.22 1.52 -43.00
N PRO A 61 -27.10 0.77 -42.89
CA PRO A 61 -27.04 -0.59 -43.39
C PRO A 61 -28.03 -1.47 -42.64
N VAL A 62 -29.03 -1.97 -43.37
CA VAL A 62 -30.03 -2.92 -42.85
C VAL A 62 -29.30 -4.17 -42.36
N GLN A 63 -29.42 -4.48 -41.07
CA GLN A 63 -28.92 -5.73 -40.50
C GLN A 63 -29.60 -6.92 -41.19
N ALA A 64 -28.80 -7.81 -41.77
CA ALA A 64 -29.30 -9.11 -42.22
C ALA A 64 -29.88 -9.87 -41.02
N PRO A 65 -30.96 -10.65 -41.20
CA PRO A 65 -31.50 -11.47 -40.12
C PRO A 65 -30.43 -12.47 -39.66
N MET A 66 -30.09 -12.42 -38.37
CA MET A 66 -29.20 -13.42 -37.79
C MET A 66 -29.87 -14.80 -37.89
N GLU A 67 -29.18 -15.76 -38.49
CA GLU A 67 -29.59 -17.16 -38.44
C GLU A 67 -29.68 -17.60 -36.96
N PRO A 68 -30.71 -18.38 -36.57
CA PRO A 68 -30.77 -18.92 -35.23
C PRO A 68 -29.59 -19.87 -35.02
N SER A 69 -28.69 -19.50 -34.11
CA SER A 69 -27.59 -20.39 -33.70
C SER A 69 -28.16 -21.72 -33.18
N PRO A 70 -27.53 -22.86 -33.48
CA PRO A 70 -28.06 -24.16 -33.12
C PRO A 70 -28.21 -24.28 -31.60
N ILE A 71 -29.40 -24.68 -31.16
CA ILE A 71 -29.70 -24.96 -29.76
C ILE A 71 -28.79 -26.12 -29.32
N GLN A 72 -27.82 -25.83 -28.46
CA GLN A 72 -27.03 -26.87 -27.81
C GLN A 72 -27.94 -27.66 -26.85
N PRO A 73 -27.82 -29.00 -26.78
CA PRO A 73 -28.52 -29.78 -25.78
C PRO A 73 -28.11 -29.33 -24.36
N PRO A 74 -28.97 -29.50 -23.34
CA PRO A 74 -28.67 -29.04 -21.99
C PRO A 74 -27.37 -29.67 -21.48
N VAL A 75 -26.39 -28.83 -21.20
CA VAL A 75 -25.16 -29.24 -20.53
C VAL A 75 -25.55 -29.64 -19.10
N GLU A 76 -25.28 -30.89 -18.73
CA GLU A 76 -25.50 -31.36 -17.37
C GLU A 76 -24.74 -30.47 -16.37
N SER A 77 -25.39 -30.14 -15.25
CA SER A 77 -24.77 -29.37 -14.18
C SER A 77 -23.43 -30.02 -13.78
N PRO A 78 -22.31 -29.29 -13.75
CA PRO A 78 -21.09 -29.84 -13.19
C PRO A 78 -21.35 -30.26 -11.75
N THR A 79 -21.05 -31.52 -11.46
CA THR A 79 -21.05 -32.07 -10.11
C THR A 79 -20.12 -31.28 -9.19
N ALA A 80 -20.39 -31.34 -7.89
CA ALA A 80 -19.75 -30.51 -6.87
C ALA A 80 -18.20 -30.49 -6.98
N PRO A 81 -17.54 -29.37 -6.62
CA PRO A 81 -16.09 -29.29 -6.64
C PRO A 81 -15.46 -30.45 -5.86
N VAL A 82 -14.50 -31.13 -6.48
CA VAL A 82 -13.67 -32.11 -5.77
C VAL A 82 -12.93 -31.36 -4.67
N GLU A 83 -13.22 -31.76 -3.42
CA GLU A 83 -12.68 -31.14 -2.22
C GLU A 83 -11.15 -31.25 -2.22
N ALA A 84 -10.46 -30.12 -2.45
CA ALA A 84 -9.03 -30.03 -2.19
C ALA A 84 -8.82 -30.30 -0.68
N PRO A 85 -7.93 -31.23 -0.29
CA PRO A 85 -7.85 -31.69 1.09
C PRO A 85 -7.52 -30.53 2.02
N ALA A 86 -8.46 -30.23 2.92
CA ALA A 86 -8.30 -29.18 3.91
C ALA A 86 -7.03 -29.45 4.74
N GLN A 87 -6.07 -28.52 4.70
CA GLN A 87 -4.95 -28.58 5.63
C GLN A 87 -5.50 -28.42 7.05
N PRO A 88 -5.29 -29.39 7.95
CA PRO A 88 -5.80 -29.30 9.31
C PRO A 88 -5.14 -28.11 10.03
N PRO A 89 -5.86 -27.38 10.89
CA PRO A 89 -5.27 -26.29 11.64
C PRO A 89 -4.10 -26.80 12.50
N LEU A 90 -2.97 -26.10 12.44
CA LEU A 90 -1.78 -26.42 13.23
C LEU A 90 -2.13 -26.39 14.72
N LYS A 91 -2.28 -27.56 15.31
CA LYS A 91 -2.52 -27.72 16.75
C LYS A 91 -1.27 -27.24 17.51
N GLN A 92 -1.45 -26.29 18.42
CA GLN A 92 -0.47 -26.04 19.46
C GLN A 92 -0.29 -27.33 20.30
N PRO A 93 0.94 -27.83 20.50
CA PRO A 93 1.17 -28.93 21.43
C PRO A 93 1.04 -28.42 22.86
N SER A 94 -0.03 -28.83 23.54
CA SER A 94 -0.19 -28.67 24.99
C SER A 94 0.78 -29.58 25.74
N ASN A 95 1.60 -29.02 26.63
CA ASN A 95 2.39 -29.80 27.58
C ASN A 95 1.49 -30.53 28.60
N PRO A 96 1.72 -31.83 28.85
CA PRO A 96 1.39 -32.49 30.11
C PRO A 96 2.66 -32.70 30.95
N ALA A 97 2.60 -32.39 32.24
CA ALA A 97 3.70 -32.65 33.16
C ALA A 97 3.61 -34.03 33.82
N ALA A 98 4.78 -34.62 34.07
CA ALA A 98 5.13 -35.57 35.13
C ALA A 98 4.38 -36.92 35.28
N ALA A 99 5.16 -38.01 35.18
CA ALA A 99 5.05 -39.19 36.06
C ALA A 99 6.43 -39.91 36.15
N ILE A 100 6.72 -40.56 37.28
CA ILE A 100 8.01 -41.20 37.60
C ILE A 100 7.87 -42.73 37.70
N VAL A 101 8.51 -43.50 36.81
CA VAL A 101 8.98 -44.91 36.95
C VAL A 101 10.05 -45.17 35.84
N GLY A 102 11.10 -45.99 35.95
CA GLY A 102 11.73 -46.59 37.15
C GLY A 102 12.51 -47.91 36.88
N ASN A 103 13.85 -47.85 36.93
CA ASN A 103 14.83 -48.96 37.13
C ASN A 103 15.17 -49.97 35.99
N GLY A 104 16.48 -50.16 35.74
CA GLY A 104 17.12 -51.47 35.47
C GLY A 104 17.30 -51.97 34.02
N GLY A 105 18.49 -52.51 33.70
CA GLY A 105 18.74 -53.36 32.51
C GLY A 105 20.15 -53.25 31.92
N ASP A 106 20.97 -54.30 32.05
CA ASP A 106 22.38 -54.39 31.63
C ASP A 106 22.58 -55.18 30.29
N SER A 107 23.80 -55.14 29.75
CA SER A 107 24.37 -55.96 28.64
C SER A 107 23.89 -55.67 27.20
N GLY A 108 24.71 -55.83 26.14
CA GLY A 108 26.15 -56.11 26.07
C GLY A 108 26.61 -56.58 24.67
N TYR A 109 27.76 -56.07 24.19
CA TYR A 109 28.60 -56.52 23.04
C TYR A 109 28.00 -56.67 21.61
N GLY A 110 28.76 -56.19 20.61
CA GLY A 110 28.61 -56.60 19.20
C GLY A 110 29.09 -55.57 18.17
N ALA A 111 30.28 -55.75 17.57
CA ALA A 111 30.89 -54.81 16.65
C ALA A 111 30.40 -54.94 15.19
N SER A 112 30.29 -53.80 14.47
CA SER A 112 30.97 -53.55 13.18
C SER A 112 30.67 -52.12 12.69
N GLY A 113 31.59 -51.50 11.94
CA GLY A 113 31.54 -50.07 11.63
C GLY A 113 30.69 -49.67 10.42
N SER A 114 30.10 -48.48 10.49
CA SER A 114 29.78 -47.64 9.33
C SER A 114 29.90 -46.17 9.73
N THR A 115 30.37 -45.32 8.82
CA THR A 115 30.83 -43.96 9.10
C THR A 115 29.70 -43.05 9.61
N THR A 116 29.77 -42.64 10.88
CA THR A 116 28.81 -41.70 11.44
C THR A 116 29.11 -40.28 10.97
N VAL A 117 28.18 -39.71 10.18
CA VAL A 117 28.09 -38.26 10.00
C VAL A 117 27.88 -37.65 11.39
N ALA A 118 28.72 -36.70 11.78
CA ALA A 118 28.67 -36.10 13.10
C ALA A 118 27.28 -35.47 13.34
N ALA A 119 26.49 -36.10 14.22
CA ALA A 119 25.19 -35.58 14.61
C ALA A 119 25.40 -34.20 15.24
N ASN A 120 24.84 -33.16 14.60
CA ASN A 120 24.93 -31.79 15.08
C ASN A 120 24.19 -31.71 16.42
N THR A 121 24.94 -31.77 17.53
CA THR A 121 24.36 -31.84 18.86
C THR A 121 23.72 -30.50 19.18
N TYR A 122 22.39 -30.46 19.08
CA TYR A 122 21.57 -29.33 19.50
C TYR A 122 21.86 -29.04 20.98
N LYS A 123 22.74 -28.07 21.24
CA LYS A 123 22.85 -27.46 22.55
C LYS A 123 21.56 -26.68 22.81
N PRO A 124 20.90 -26.88 23.97
CA PRO A 124 19.80 -26.02 24.38
C PRO A 124 20.23 -24.55 24.28
N ARG A 125 19.49 -23.76 23.51
CA ARG A 125 19.76 -22.32 23.37
C ARG A 125 19.64 -21.68 24.76
N GLN A 126 20.51 -20.70 25.03
CA GLN A 126 20.53 -19.93 26.29
C GLN A 126 19.12 -19.41 26.65
N PRO A 127 18.80 -19.21 27.95
CA PRO A 127 17.44 -18.95 28.39
C PRO A 127 16.80 -17.78 27.64
N ILE A 128 15.53 -17.96 27.29
CA ILE A 128 14.74 -16.98 26.55
C ILE A 128 14.70 -15.68 27.36
N THR A 129 15.47 -14.69 26.90
CA THR A 129 15.34 -13.31 27.34
C THR A 129 13.94 -12.80 26.99
N ASN A 130 13.35 -12.01 27.89
CA ASN A 130 11.93 -11.60 27.81
C ASN A 130 11.62 -10.71 26.58
N ASP A 131 12.66 -10.28 25.86
CA ASP A 131 12.63 -9.49 24.62
C ASP A 131 12.28 -10.30 23.35
N ARG A 132 12.42 -11.64 23.38
CA ARG A 132 12.07 -12.56 22.27
C ARG A 132 10.62 -13.08 22.33
N LYS A 133 9.76 -12.44 23.13
CA LYS A 133 8.33 -12.71 23.07
C LYS A 133 7.78 -12.33 21.68
N ASP A 134 7.16 -13.31 21.03
CA ASP A 134 6.51 -13.18 19.73
C ASP A 134 5.30 -12.21 19.81
N TYR A 135 5.32 -11.20 18.95
CA TYR A 135 4.27 -10.21 18.73
C TYR A 135 3.86 -10.24 17.26
N SER A 136 2.59 -9.93 17.01
CA SER A 136 2.02 -9.89 15.66
C SER A 136 1.25 -8.60 15.46
N TRP A 137 1.60 -7.84 14.44
CA TRP A 137 0.85 -6.67 14.04
C TRP A 137 -0.36 -7.11 13.19
N TYR A 138 -1.56 -6.69 13.57
CA TYR A 138 -2.81 -7.25 13.03
C TYR A 138 -3.77 -6.19 12.47
N TYR A 139 -4.94 -6.64 12.03
CA TYR A 139 -5.99 -5.79 11.46
C TYR A 139 -6.71 -4.96 12.52
N MET A 140 -6.57 -3.64 12.43
CA MET A 140 -7.25 -2.70 13.31
C MET A 140 -8.24 -1.86 12.50
N LYS A 141 -9.49 -2.32 12.42
CA LYS A 141 -10.54 -1.57 11.73
C LYS A 141 -11.13 -0.49 12.66
N GLN A 142 -11.34 0.71 12.12
CA GLN A 142 -12.10 1.80 12.75
C GLN A 142 -12.91 2.56 11.70
N PRO A 143 -14.05 3.16 12.07
CA PRO A 143 -14.78 4.04 11.16
C PRO A 143 -13.94 5.22 10.68
N LYS A 144 -14.09 5.56 9.39
CA LYS A 144 -13.46 6.71 8.71
C LYS A 144 -13.35 7.95 9.59
N GLY A 145 -12.16 8.54 9.63
CA GLY A 145 -11.82 9.70 10.44
C GLY A 145 -11.31 9.36 11.85
N LYS A 146 -11.27 8.08 12.25
CA LYS A 146 -10.68 7.65 13.52
C LYS A 146 -9.40 6.85 13.28
N VAL A 147 -8.31 7.31 13.90
CA VAL A 147 -7.08 6.51 14.05
C VAL A 147 -7.39 5.31 14.96
N PRO A 148 -6.95 4.09 14.64
CA PRO A 148 -7.13 2.93 15.52
C PRO A 148 -6.32 3.03 16.81
N ASN A 149 -6.80 2.31 17.84
CA ASN A 149 -5.94 1.92 18.96
C ASN A 149 -4.93 0.88 18.45
N PHE A 150 -3.68 1.02 18.89
CA PHE A 150 -2.57 0.16 18.49
C PHE A 150 -2.26 -0.90 19.57
N PRO A 151 -1.50 -1.96 19.25
CA PRO A 151 -1.17 -3.00 20.22
C PRO A 151 -0.42 -2.44 21.45
N ASN A 152 -0.76 -2.90 22.66
CA ASN A 152 -0.23 -2.35 23.92
C ASN A 152 1.29 -2.45 24.04
N GLU A 153 1.92 -3.37 23.30
CA GLU A 153 3.36 -3.58 23.27
C GLU A 153 4.16 -2.43 22.67
N ILE A 154 3.55 -1.48 21.94
CA ILE A 154 4.24 -0.24 21.52
C ILE A 154 4.75 0.59 22.70
N ASN A 155 4.16 0.43 23.89
CA ASN A 155 4.62 1.09 25.11
C ASN A 155 5.98 0.53 25.62
N GLN A 156 6.47 -0.55 25.02
CA GLN A 156 7.83 -1.08 25.25
C GLN A 156 8.86 -0.50 24.25
N TYR A 157 8.43 0.26 23.24
CA TYR A 157 9.33 0.82 22.24
C TYR A 157 10.15 1.97 22.85
N THR A 158 11.46 1.81 22.82
CA THR A 158 12.44 2.84 23.21
C THR A 158 12.71 3.84 22.07
N ASP A 159 13.49 4.88 22.33
CA ASP A 159 13.83 5.88 21.30
C ASP A 159 14.78 5.35 20.23
N ASN A 160 15.57 4.30 20.52
CA ASN A 160 16.38 3.61 19.51
C ASN A 160 15.55 2.61 18.66
N MET A 161 14.33 2.22 19.08
CA MET A 161 13.43 1.39 18.28
C MET A 161 12.68 2.24 17.25
N LYS A 162 13.22 2.27 16.03
CA LYS A 162 12.69 3.02 14.90
C LYS A 162 11.50 2.27 14.31
N ALA A 163 10.29 2.67 14.69
CA ALA A 163 9.05 2.10 14.21
C ALA A 163 8.05 3.18 13.76
N LEU A 164 7.35 2.92 12.66
CA LEU A 164 6.27 3.74 12.10
C LEU A 164 5.04 2.87 11.89
N TRP A 165 3.88 3.37 12.28
CA TRP A 165 2.58 2.70 12.06
C TRP A 165 1.45 3.67 11.69
N VAL A 166 1.62 4.95 11.99
CA VAL A 166 0.74 6.06 11.59
C VAL A 166 1.57 7.34 11.46
N GLY A 167 1.20 8.20 10.52
CA GLY A 167 1.72 9.56 10.36
C GLY A 167 0.76 10.62 10.93
N THR A 168 0.77 11.80 10.34
CA THR A 168 -0.14 12.92 10.66
C THR A 168 -0.63 13.62 9.38
N GLY A 169 -1.65 14.47 9.54
CA GLY A 169 -2.22 15.31 8.48
C GLY A 169 -3.02 14.55 7.41
N LYS A 170 -3.48 15.26 6.38
CA LYS A 170 -4.27 14.73 5.27
C LYS A 170 -3.44 13.96 4.24
N LYS A 171 -2.62 13.02 4.72
CA LYS A 171 -1.81 12.10 3.91
C LYS A 171 -2.22 10.65 4.12
N VAL A 172 -2.19 9.87 3.04
CA VAL A 172 -2.29 8.41 3.02
C VAL A 172 -1.01 7.84 2.42
N TYR A 173 -0.37 6.95 3.16
CA TYR A 173 0.80 6.21 2.70
C TYR A 173 0.31 4.86 2.21
N LEU A 174 0.05 4.75 0.91
CA LEU A 174 -0.31 3.47 0.31
C LEU A 174 0.93 2.60 0.27
N THR A 175 0.90 1.50 1.01
CA THR A 175 1.99 0.52 1.08
C THR A 175 1.54 -0.82 0.50
N ILE A 176 2.42 -1.43 -0.30
CA ILE A 176 2.11 -2.61 -1.11
C ILE A 176 3.14 -3.69 -0.83
N ASP A 177 2.71 -4.81 -0.23
CA ASP A 177 3.59 -5.93 0.10
C ASP A 177 3.60 -6.96 -1.05
N THR A 178 4.80 -7.39 -1.41
CA THR A 178 5.07 -8.39 -2.47
C THR A 178 5.85 -9.56 -1.87
N GLY A 179 5.25 -10.16 -0.83
CA GLY A 179 5.76 -11.31 -0.05
C GLY A 179 5.11 -12.65 -0.40
N GLY A 180 4.27 -12.72 -1.43
CA GLY A 180 3.63 -13.94 -1.93
C GLY A 180 3.74 -14.10 -3.46
N PRO A 181 2.88 -14.92 -4.10
CA PRO A 181 2.76 -14.97 -5.55
C PRO A 181 2.47 -13.59 -6.14
N MET A 182 3.12 -13.25 -7.25
CA MET A 182 2.89 -11.97 -7.93
C MET A 182 1.61 -12.01 -8.78
N GLY A 183 0.78 -10.98 -8.63
CA GLY A 183 -0.38 -10.69 -9.50
C GLY A 183 0.01 -9.87 -10.73
N ASP A 184 -0.96 -9.20 -11.35
CA ASP A 184 -0.76 -8.33 -12.52
C ASP A 184 0.04 -7.05 -12.14
N THR A 185 1.32 -7.02 -12.52
CA THR A 185 2.23 -5.89 -12.29
C THR A 185 1.98 -4.73 -13.26
N GLU A 186 1.55 -5.01 -14.48
CA GLU A 186 1.31 -4.01 -15.52
C GLU A 186 0.06 -3.18 -15.21
N LEU A 187 -1.05 -3.82 -14.82
CA LEU A 187 -2.26 -3.13 -14.40
C LEU A 187 -2.03 -2.29 -13.13
N LEU A 188 -1.17 -2.76 -12.22
CA LEU A 188 -0.77 -2.03 -11.03
C LEU A 188 0.02 -0.75 -11.40
N ILE A 189 1.09 -0.88 -12.20
CA ILE A 189 1.90 0.27 -12.65
C ILE A 189 1.04 1.24 -13.45
N LYS A 190 0.20 0.74 -14.36
CA LYS A 190 -0.73 1.56 -15.15
C LYS A 190 -1.67 2.35 -14.25
N SER A 191 -2.27 1.72 -13.24
CA SER A 191 -3.20 2.38 -12.31
C SER A 191 -2.53 3.51 -11.50
N LEU A 192 -1.27 3.32 -11.06
CA LEU A 192 -0.49 4.36 -10.39
C LEU A 192 -0.11 5.49 -11.35
N LYS A 193 0.34 5.15 -12.57
CA LYS A 193 0.80 6.09 -13.60
C LYS A 193 -0.34 6.96 -14.14
N ASP A 194 -1.47 6.37 -14.52
CA ASP A 194 -2.66 7.08 -15.03
C ASP A 194 -3.22 8.06 -14.00
N ASN A 195 -3.03 7.78 -12.71
CA ASN A 195 -3.41 8.66 -11.63
C ASN A 195 -2.29 9.62 -11.20
N ASN A 196 -1.07 9.56 -11.76
CA ASN A 196 0.11 10.27 -11.24
C ASN A 196 0.23 10.13 -9.71
N ALA A 197 0.16 8.90 -9.21
CA ALA A 197 0.26 8.56 -7.80
C ALA A 197 1.56 7.81 -7.53
N LYS A 198 2.16 7.99 -6.35
CA LYS A 198 3.29 7.18 -5.87
C LYS A 198 2.82 6.29 -4.71
N ALA A 199 3.45 5.12 -4.59
CA ALA A 199 3.20 4.14 -3.54
C ALA A 199 4.53 3.63 -2.96
N ASN A 200 4.43 2.84 -1.90
CA ASN A 200 5.57 2.36 -1.11
C ASN A 200 5.58 0.83 -1.12
N PHE A 201 6.57 0.22 -1.74
CA PHE A 201 6.61 -1.22 -1.99
C PHE A 201 7.56 -1.93 -1.04
N PHE A 202 7.08 -2.94 -0.34
CA PHE A 202 7.91 -3.85 0.45
C PHE A 202 7.97 -5.19 -0.30
N ILE A 203 9.07 -5.42 -1.01
CA ILE A 203 9.21 -6.54 -1.95
C ILE A 203 10.13 -7.60 -1.34
N ALA A 204 9.74 -8.87 -1.39
CA ALA A 204 10.62 -9.95 -0.96
C ALA A 204 11.69 -10.25 -2.03
N GLY A 205 12.91 -10.57 -1.62
CA GLY A 205 14.04 -10.73 -2.54
C GLY A 205 13.84 -11.79 -3.63
N TYR A 206 13.07 -12.85 -3.36
CA TYR A 206 12.73 -13.82 -4.40
C TYR A 206 11.82 -13.25 -5.50
N ASN A 207 10.96 -12.26 -5.20
CA ASN A 207 10.15 -11.56 -6.19
C ASN A 207 10.98 -10.50 -6.95
N VAL A 208 11.95 -9.85 -6.29
CA VAL A 208 12.97 -9.02 -6.98
C VAL A 208 13.76 -9.84 -8.00
N LYS A 209 14.08 -11.11 -7.70
CA LYS A 209 14.71 -12.05 -8.65
C LYS A 209 13.78 -12.51 -9.77
N LYS A 210 12.48 -12.64 -9.48
CA LYS A 210 11.48 -13.12 -10.44
C LYS A 210 11.17 -12.08 -11.51
N ASP A 211 11.08 -10.81 -11.12
CA ASP A 211 10.77 -9.70 -12.02
C ASP A 211 11.63 -8.47 -11.68
N PRO A 212 12.89 -8.44 -12.12
CA PRO A 212 13.79 -7.32 -11.88
C PRO A 212 13.43 -6.07 -12.71
N ASP A 213 12.71 -6.23 -13.82
CA ASP A 213 12.25 -5.10 -14.64
C ASP A 213 11.10 -4.34 -13.97
N PHE A 214 10.16 -5.05 -13.33
CA PHE A 214 9.17 -4.42 -12.44
C PHE A 214 9.86 -3.57 -11.37
N VAL A 215 10.87 -4.10 -10.68
CA VAL A 215 11.57 -3.36 -9.61
C VAL A 215 12.33 -2.15 -10.15
N ARG A 216 13.06 -2.28 -11.27
CA ARG A 216 13.67 -1.13 -11.96
C ARG A 216 12.62 -0.07 -12.29
N ARG A 217 11.52 -0.47 -12.88
CA ARG A 217 10.47 0.44 -13.32
C ARG A 217 9.79 1.15 -12.15
N LEU A 218 9.61 0.49 -11.00
CA LEU A 218 9.10 1.15 -9.80
C LEU A 218 10.02 2.29 -9.34
N VAL A 219 11.34 2.07 -9.38
CA VAL A 219 12.34 3.06 -8.99
C VAL A 219 12.41 4.21 -10.01
N GLU A 220 12.38 3.90 -11.31
CA GLU A 220 12.33 4.90 -12.41
C GLU A 220 11.06 5.74 -12.36
N ASP A 221 9.90 5.12 -12.12
CA ASP A 221 8.62 5.82 -11.92
C ASP A 221 8.56 6.51 -10.53
N GLY A 222 9.64 6.54 -9.75
CA GLY A 222 9.77 7.33 -8.51
C GLY A 222 8.91 6.84 -7.35
N HIS A 223 8.67 5.53 -7.27
CA HIS A 223 8.07 4.89 -6.10
C HIS A 223 9.14 4.60 -5.04
N LEU A 224 8.74 4.50 -3.77
CA LEU A 224 9.62 3.99 -2.73
C LEU A 224 9.64 2.47 -2.82
N VAL A 225 10.83 1.86 -2.95
CA VAL A 225 11.03 0.42 -2.75
C VAL A 225 11.83 0.20 -1.46
N ALA A 226 11.38 -0.76 -0.65
CA ALA A 226 11.82 -1.00 0.72
C ALA A 226 12.02 -2.51 0.97
N ASN A 227 12.73 -2.84 2.05
CA ASN A 227 13.18 -4.20 2.34
C ASN A 227 12.06 -5.04 3.02
N HIS A 228 11.77 -6.21 2.47
CA HIS A 228 10.80 -7.17 3.02
C HIS A 228 11.41 -8.57 3.21
N THR A 229 12.70 -8.61 3.53
CA THR A 229 13.57 -9.80 3.62
C THR A 229 13.86 -10.49 2.26
N MET A 230 14.86 -11.36 2.24
CA MET A 230 15.25 -12.10 1.03
C MET A 230 14.26 -13.25 0.72
N THR A 231 13.77 -13.94 1.76
CA THR A 231 12.98 -15.18 1.64
C THR A 231 11.55 -15.10 2.20
N HIS A 232 11.19 -14.03 2.91
CA HIS A 232 9.86 -13.84 3.52
C HIS A 232 9.47 -14.95 4.52
N THR A 233 10.43 -15.49 5.27
CA THR A 233 10.14 -16.42 6.39
C THR A 233 9.93 -15.67 7.72
N ASP A 234 9.22 -16.27 8.68
CA ASP A 234 9.06 -15.71 10.03
C ASP A 234 10.41 -15.60 10.76
N MET A 235 10.84 -14.36 11.00
CA MET A 235 12.14 -14.04 11.61
C MET A 235 12.23 -14.44 13.08
N ASN A 236 11.11 -14.70 13.77
CA ASN A 236 11.12 -15.26 15.13
C ASN A 236 11.73 -16.67 15.18
N LEU A 237 11.71 -17.39 14.05
CA LEU A 237 12.27 -18.75 13.93
C LEU A 237 13.77 -18.76 13.59
N GLN A 238 14.35 -17.59 13.32
CA GLN A 238 15.73 -17.41 12.85
C GLN A 238 16.72 -17.10 13.99
N THR A 239 18.02 -17.26 13.72
CA THR A 239 19.10 -16.65 14.52
C THR A 239 19.39 -15.23 14.05
N ASP A 240 20.15 -14.48 14.84
CA ASP A 240 20.49 -13.09 14.54
C ASP A 240 21.36 -12.97 13.29
N GLU A 241 22.20 -13.98 13.03
CA GLU A 241 23.02 -14.09 11.82
C GLU A 241 22.16 -14.37 10.59
N GLN A 242 21.12 -15.21 10.73
CA GLN A 242 20.16 -15.48 9.67
C GLN A 242 19.34 -14.22 9.34
N VAL A 243 18.86 -13.50 10.36
CA VAL A 243 18.16 -12.21 10.21
C VAL A 243 19.03 -11.17 9.50
N LYS A 244 20.28 -10.99 9.94
CA LYS A 244 21.23 -10.08 9.28
C LYS A 244 21.50 -10.48 7.83
N LYS A 245 21.58 -11.79 7.55
CA LYS A 245 21.77 -12.31 6.19
C LYS A 245 20.54 -12.06 5.30
N GLU A 246 19.33 -12.25 5.80
CA GLU A 246 18.08 -11.92 5.08
C GLU A 246 18.03 -10.46 4.63
N ILE A 247 18.51 -9.55 5.48
CA ILE A 247 18.53 -8.11 5.19
C ILE A 247 19.68 -7.75 4.24
N HIS A 248 20.92 -8.14 4.55
CA HIS A 248 22.09 -7.81 3.72
C HIS A 248 22.09 -8.46 2.33
N ASP A 249 21.53 -9.66 2.16
CA ASP A 249 21.45 -10.28 0.83
C ASP A 249 20.34 -9.64 -0.02
N TYR A 250 19.29 -9.10 0.61
CA TYR A 250 18.31 -8.26 -0.08
C TYR A 250 18.92 -6.93 -0.56
N GLU A 251 19.68 -6.25 0.30
CA GLU A 251 20.40 -5.00 -0.06
C GLU A 251 21.29 -5.19 -1.30
N LYS A 252 22.12 -6.23 -1.32
CA LYS A 252 23.00 -6.56 -2.45
C LYS A 252 22.21 -6.80 -3.73
N LEU A 253 21.15 -7.61 -3.66
CA LEU A 253 20.29 -7.93 -4.79
C LEU A 253 19.59 -6.67 -5.34
N TYR A 254 19.05 -5.83 -4.46
CA TYR A 254 18.40 -4.59 -4.86
C TYR A 254 19.39 -3.67 -5.59
N LYS A 255 20.61 -3.53 -5.06
CA LYS A 255 21.68 -2.76 -5.69
C LYS A 255 22.15 -3.34 -7.02
N GLU A 256 22.23 -4.66 -7.15
CA GLU A 256 22.53 -5.36 -8.40
C GLU A 256 21.46 -5.11 -9.47
N VAL A 257 20.18 -5.12 -9.09
CA VAL A 257 19.03 -4.95 -10.01
C VAL A 257 18.79 -3.50 -10.42
N THR A 258 19.01 -2.53 -9.52
CA THR A 258 18.63 -1.12 -9.69
C THR A 258 19.80 -0.14 -9.80
N GLY A 259 21.01 -0.55 -9.42
CA GLY A 259 22.18 0.33 -9.30
C GLY A 259 22.15 1.28 -8.09
N GLN A 260 21.12 1.21 -7.22
CA GLN A 260 20.91 2.13 -6.11
C GLN A 260 21.01 1.43 -4.74
N GLU A 261 21.37 2.18 -3.70
CA GLU A 261 21.23 1.70 -2.32
C GLU A 261 19.74 1.67 -1.94
N ILE A 262 19.33 0.67 -1.18
CA ILE A 262 17.95 0.56 -0.69
C ILE A 262 17.65 1.67 0.32
N GLN A 263 16.44 2.22 0.29
CA GLN A 263 16.00 3.16 1.32
C GLN A 263 15.81 2.41 2.65
N PRO A 264 16.17 3.01 3.81
CA PRO A 264 16.21 2.32 5.10
C PRO A 264 14.83 2.15 5.74
N TYR A 265 13.86 1.64 4.98
CA TYR A 265 12.56 1.18 5.46
C TYR A 265 12.47 -0.35 5.36
N PHE A 266 11.92 -0.97 6.40
CA PHE A 266 11.82 -2.41 6.54
C PHE A 266 10.41 -2.81 6.94
N ARG A 267 9.93 -3.99 6.52
CA ARG A 267 8.69 -4.58 7.03
C ARG A 267 8.89 -6.05 7.36
N PHE A 268 8.59 -6.41 8.60
CA PHE A 268 8.62 -7.80 9.08
C PHE A 268 7.62 -8.67 8.29
N PRO A 269 8.05 -9.82 7.72
CA PRO A 269 7.15 -10.79 7.12
C PRO A 269 5.99 -11.14 8.06
N TYR A 270 4.78 -11.22 7.51
CA TYR A 270 3.54 -11.51 8.25
C TYR A 270 3.20 -10.52 9.38
N GLY A 271 3.90 -9.38 9.50
CA GLY A 271 3.80 -8.49 10.67
C GLY A 271 4.32 -9.11 11.97
N ARG A 272 5.07 -10.22 11.92
CA ARG A 272 5.52 -10.99 13.08
C ARG A 272 6.93 -10.58 13.50
N TYR A 273 7.09 -10.23 14.77
CA TYR A 273 8.32 -9.63 15.29
C TYR A 273 8.48 -9.88 16.79
N ASN A 274 9.59 -9.45 17.37
CA ASN A 274 9.78 -9.31 18.81
C ASN A 274 10.65 -8.08 19.11
N MET A 275 10.82 -7.72 20.39
CA MET A 275 11.54 -6.49 20.77
C MET A 275 13.03 -6.56 20.44
N HIS A 276 13.64 -7.74 20.57
CA HIS A 276 15.03 -7.98 20.15
C HIS A 276 15.21 -7.77 18.64
N LEU A 277 14.31 -8.32 17.82
CA LEU A 277 14.32 -8.13 16.37
C LEU A 277 14.08 -6.66 15.97
N LEU A 278 13.15 -5.98 16.64
CA LEU A 278 12.87 -4.57 16.37
C LEU A 278 14.07 -3.66 16.72
N SER A 279 14.74 -3.91 17.84
CA SER A 279 16.00 -3.21 18.16
C SER A 279 17.06 -3.51 17.10
N MET A 280 17.31 -4.79 16.80
CA MET A 280 18.35 -5.19 15.85
C MET A 280 18.16 -4.56 14.46
N VAL A 281 16.94 -4.55 13.92
CA VAL A 281 16.63 -3.90 12.64
C VAL A 281 16.87 -2.38 12.74
N SER A 282 16.54 -1.76 13.87
CA SER A 282 16.79 -0.33 14.10
C SER A 282 18.27 0.03 14.21
N ASP A 283 19.05 -0.84 14.85
CA ASP A 283 20.50 -0.78 15.01
C ASP A 283 21.24 -1.02 13.68
N MET A 284 20.66 -1.82 12.78
CA MET A 284 21.07 -1.94 11.37
C MET A 284 20.69 -0.71 10.52
N GLY A 285 20.13 0.34 11.12
CA GLY A 285 19.83 1.61 10.46
C GLY A 285 18.38 1.76 10.01
N TYR A 286 17.64 0.66 9.83
CA TYR A 286 16.29 0.64 9.26
C TYR A 286 15.22 1.22 10.18
N THR A 287 14.15 1.73 9.57
CA THR A 287 12.88 2.05 10.23
C THR A 287 11.86 0.96 9.89
N SER A 288 11.35 0.27 10.90
CA SER A 288 10.33 -0.77 10.73
C SER A 288 8.95 -0.14 10.50
N VAL A 289 8.26 -0.53 9.43
CA VAL A 289 6.99 0.07 9.02
C VAL A 289 5.87 -0.95 9.12
N PHE A 290 4.95 -0.72 10.06
CA PHE A 290 3.72 -1.46 10.22
C PHE A 290 2.58 -0.75 9.45
N TRP A 291 1.34 -0.80 9.94
CA TRP A 291 0.18 -0.17 9.29
C TRP A 291 -0.90 0.26 10.29
N SER A 292 -1.75 1.20 9.89
CA SER A 292 -2.96 1.61 10.61
C SER A 292 -4.25 1.19 9.88
N THR A 293 -4.16 0.68 8.66
CA THR A 293 -5.29 0.06 7.95
C THR A 293 -4.77 -1.09 7.11
N ALA A 294 -5.43 -2.23 7.22
CA ALA A 294 -5.21 -3.39 6.36
C ALA A 294 -6.48 -4.26 6.36
N MET A 295 -6.56 -5.19 5.41
CA MET A 295 -7.66 -6.15 5.27
C MET A 295 -7.13 -7.53 4.88
N LYS A 296 -7.94 -8.58 5.07
CA LYS A 296 -7.60 -9.94 4.66
C LYS A 296 -7.77 -10.10 3.15
N ASP A 297 -6.73 -9.75 2.41
CA ASP A 297 -6.64 -9.71 0.95
C ASP A 297 -5.80 -10.83 0.34
N TRP A 298 -5.03 -11.58 1.14
CA TRP A 298 -4.35 -12.81 0.70
C TRP A 298 -5.27 -14.03 0.51
N VAL A 299 -6.59 -13.83 0.52
CA VAL A 299 -7.60 -14.84 0.16
C VAL A 299 -8.65 -14.18 -0.75
N PRO A 300 -9.29 -14.94 -1.65
CA PRO A 300 -10.33 -14.41 -2.53
C PRO A 300 -11.43 -13.66 -1.76
N ARG A 301 -11.87 -12.53 -2.30
CA ARG A 301 -12.86 -11.64 -1.68
C ARG A 301 -14.26 -11.88 -2.22
N ALA A 302 -15.25 -11.91 -1.33
CA ALA A 302 -16.63 -12.29 -1.68
C ALA A 302 -17.30 -11.32 -2.68
N ASN A 303 -16.94 -10.04 -2.65
CA ASN A 303 -17.46 -9.01 -3.56
C ASN A 303 -16.39 -8.49 -4.54
N GLY A 304 -15.32 -9.25 -4.81
CA GLY A 304 -14.24 -8.86 -5.71
C GLY A 304 -13.58 -7.52 -5.30
N ALA A 305 -13.27 -6.67 -6.29
CA ALA A 305 -12.65 -5.36 -6.11
C ALA A 305 -13.44 -4.35 -5.24
N ASP A 306 -14.74 -4.55 -5.00
CA ASP A 306 -15.51 -3.68 -4.09
C ASP A 306 -15.09 -3.85 -2.63
N ASP A 307 -14.63 -5.04 -2.24
CA ASP A 307 -14.19 -5.33 -0.87
C ASP A 307 -12.98 -4.47 -0.43
N PRO A 308 -11.82 -4.47 -1.11
CA PRO A 308 -10.68 -3.65 -0.71
C PRO A 308 -10.97 -2.15 -0.88
N TYR A 309 -11.76 -1.74 -1.87
CA TYR A 309 -12.22 -0.35 -2.00
C TYR A 309 -13.02 0.09 -0.77
N ASN A 310 -14.02 -0.69 -0.35
CA ASN A 310 -14.85 -0.37 0.81
C ASN A 310 -14.07 -0.48 2.13
N ASP A 311 -13.20 -1.47 2.27
CA ASP A 311 -12.34 -1.64 3.45
C ASP A 311 -11.39 -0.44 3.62
N ILE A 312 -10.75 0.06 2.55
CA ILE A 312 -9.89 1.26 2.67
C ILE A 312 -10.74 2.51 2.90
N MET A 313 -11.75 2.77 2.03
CA MET A 313 -12.55 4.00 2.12
C MET A 313 -13.31 4.15 3.45
N GLY A 314 -13.72 3.02 4.03
CA GLY A 314 -14.40 2.94 5.33
C GLY A 314 -13.48 3.14 6.54
N ASN A 315 -12.15 3.04 6.37
CA ASN A 315 -11.15 3.15 7.45
C ASN A 315 -10.21 4.37 7.30
N LEU A 316 -10.28 5.13 6.19
CA LEU A 316 -9.41 6.31 5.96
C LEU A 316 -9.38 7.27 7.14
N HIS A 317 -8.18 7.64 7.58
CA HIS A 317 -7.93 8.64 8.62
C HIS A 317 -6.66 9.45 8.33
N ASP A 318 -6.37 10.46 9.14
CA ASP A 318 -5.17 11.29 8.99
C ASP A 318 -3.91 10.46 9.27
N GLY A 319 -2.88 10.65 8.45
CA GLY A 319 -1.62 9.91 8.53
C GLY A 319 -1.70 8.41 8.22
N ASN A 320 -2.76 7.96 7.55
CA ASN A 320 -3.08 6.54 7.41
C ASN A 320 -2.04 5.77 6.58
N ILE A 321 -1.37 4.80 7.21
CA ILE A 321 -0.53 3.82 6.51
C ILE A 321 -1.41 2.62 6.16
N VAL A 322 -1.68 2.45 4.87
CA VAL A 322 -2.51 1.37 4.32
C VAL A 322 -1.62 0.25 3.85
N LEU A 323 -1.86 -0.99 4.27
CA LEU A 323 -1.27 -2.20 3.70
C LEU A 323 -2.28 -2.88 2.77
N ILE A 324 -1.83 -3.15 1.54
CA ILE A 324 -2.43 -4.10 0.60
C ILE A 324 -1.35 -5.03 0.04
N HIS A 325 -1.72 -6.20 -0.48
CA HIS A 325 -0.80 -7.13 -1.13
C HIS A 325 -0.93 -7.08 -2.67
N GLN A 326 0.21 -7.10 -3.37
CA GLN A 326 0.24 -7.14 -4.85
C GLN A 326 -0.29 -8.47 -5.42
N GLY A 327 -0.25 -9.55 -4.64
CA GLY A 327 -0.75 -10.87 -5.07
C GLY A 327 -2.27 -11.01 -5.15
N SER A 328 -3.06 -10.00 -4.73
CA SER A 328 -4.53 -10.02 -4.83
C SER A 328 -4.97 -9.35 -6.14
N PRO A 329 -5.70 -10.07 -7.02
CA PRO A 329 -6.35 -9.46 -8.18
C PRO A 329 -7.31 -8.35 -7.78
N GLU A 330 -8.10 -8.55 -6.72
CA GLU A 330 -9.10 -7.60 -6.26
C GLU A 330 -8.50 -6.26 -5.82
N ASN A 331 -7.33 -6.28 -5.18
CA ASN A 331 -6.57 -5.08 -4.84
C ASN A 331 -6.13 -4.32 -6.09
N ILE A 332 -5.61 -5.02 -7.10
CA ILE A 332 -5.10 -4.41 -8.34
C ILE A 332 -6.26 -3.82 -9.14
N GLU A 333 -7.35 -4.56 -9.31
CA GLU A 333 -8.60 -4.11 -9.96
C GLU A 333 -9.21 -2.88 -9.27
N ALA A 334 -9.16 -2.84 -7.94
CA ALA A 334 -9.67 -1.72 -7.15
C ALA A 334 -8.76 -0.48 -7.16
N LEU A 335 -7.48 -0.61 -7.53
CA LEU A 335 -6.43 0.37 -7.24
C LEU A 335 -6.74 1.76 -7.81
N ASP A 336 -7.20 1.85 -9.06
CA ASP A 336 -7.63 3.12 -9.68
C ASP A 336 -8.75 3.81 -8.88
N ARG A 337 -9.78 3.05 -8.50
CA ARG A 337 -10.90 3.54 -7.69
C ARG A 337 -10.43 3.96 -6.29
N ILE A 338 -9.52 3.20 -5.68
CA ILE A 338 -8.94 3.51 -4.37
C ILE A 338 -8.19 4.85 -4.42
N ILE A 339 -7.29 5.05 -5.38
CA ILE A 339 -6.50 6.29 -5.53
C ILE A 339 -7.42 7.51 -5.74
N LYS A 340 -8.43 7.38 -6.61
CA LYS A 340 -9.44 8.43 -6.84
C LYS A 340 -10.29 8.69 -5.58
N GLY A 341 -10.65 7.64 -4.84
CA GLY A 341 -11.39 7.71 -3.59
C GLY A 341 -10.64 8.44 -2.48
N ILE A 342 -9.34 8.14 -2.29
CA ILE A 342 -8.42 8.82 -1.35
C ILE A 342 -8.42 10.33 -1.62
N ARG A 343 -8.18 10.74 -2.87
CA ARG A 343 -8.15 12.15 -3.26
C ARG A 343 -9.49 12.84 -3.13
N LYS A 344 -10.59 12.18 -3.54
CA LYS A 344 -11.96 12.69 -3.37
C LYS A 344 -12.33 12.87 -1.89
N ALA A 345 -11.74 12.08 -0.99
CA ALA A 345 -11.88 12.23 0.45
C ALA A 345 -10.98 13.33 1.07
N GLY A 346 -10.22 14.08 0.24
CA GLY A 346 -9.37 15.20 0.66
C GLY A 346 -7.98 14.80 1.15
N TYR A 347 -7.49 13.60 0.82
CA TYR A 347 -6.16 13.13 1.20
C TYR A 347 -5.18 13.14 0.00
N GLU A 348 -3.94 13.48 0.29
CA GLU A 348 -2.77 13.30 -0.58
C GLU A 348 -2.25 11.85 -0.48
N LEU A 349 -1.80 11.25 -1.58
CA LEU A 349 -0.98 10.02 -1.52
C LEU A 349 0.49 10.43 -1.42
N ALA A 350 1.18 9.96 -0.39
CA ALA A 350 2.55 10.36 -0.08
C ALA A 350 3.50 9.15 0.08
N LEU A 351 4.80 9.41 -0.07
CA LEU A 351 5.84 8.42 0.24
C LEU A 351 6.17 8.45 1.74
N LEU A 352 6.69 7.33 2.26
CA LEU A 352 7.12 7.21 3.66
C LEU A 352 8.32 8.12 3.97
N THR A 353 9.04 8.61 2.95
CA THR A 353 10.05 9.68 3.09
C THR A 353 9.44 11.01 3.56
N ASP A 354 8.16 11.23 3.28
CA ASP A 354 7.45 12.47 3.62
C ASP A 354 6.62 12.33 4.91
N ILE A 355 6.76 11.21 5.64
CA ILE A 355 5.96 10.91 6.82
C ILE A 355 6.36 11.79 8.00
N GLN A 356 5.36 12.39 8.62
CA GLN A 356 5.49 13.08 9.89
C GLN A 356 4.76 12.23 10.94
N PRO A 357 5.46 11.44 11.77
CA PRO A 357 4.82 10.68 12.84
C PRO A 357 4.15 11.62 13.86
N PRO A 358 3.13 11.16 14.60
CA PRO A 358 2.63 11.91 15.74
C PRO A 358 3.76 12.11 16.75
N GLY A 359 3.79 13.27 17.40
CA GLY A 359 4.70 13.49 18.53
C GLY A 359 4.43 12.45 19.63
N ARG A 360 5.50 11.84 20.14
CA ARG A 360 5.46 10.96 21.32
C ARG A 360 5.29 11.79 22.60
#